data_AF-W4PZN9-F1
#
_entry.id   AF-W4PZN9-F1
#
_cell.length_a   1.000
_cell.length_b   1.000
_cell.length_c   1.000
_cell.angle_alpha   90.00
_cell.angle_beta   90.00
_cell.angle_gamma   90.00
#
_symmetry.space_group_name_H-M   'P 1'
#
loop_
_entity.id
_entity.type
_entity.pdbx_description
1 polymer ?
#
loop_
_entity_poly.entity_id
_entity_poly.type
_entity_poly.pdbx_seq_one_letter_code
_entity_poly.pdbx_strand_id
1 'polypeptide(L)'
;MGEEFLKAKMVVDKDFVISHIDKRIYGSFIEQLGRAVYGGIYEPDHPSADEQGFRQDVLDLVKELQVPIVRYPGGNMVSAYNWEDGIGPKEERPRRLELAWRVIETNQVGTNEFVDWAKKANAEVMMAVNLGTRGVDAARNLIEYTNHPGGTAWSDLRKQHGYKEPHNIKTWCLGNEMDGSWQMGQKTAYEYGRLAAETAKAMRQVDPTIELVSCGSSSAHMPTFRVGGNNFRSYI
;
A
#
# COMPACT_ATOMS: atom_id res chain seq x y z
N MET A 1 -41.53 -36.34 -8.96
CA MET A 1 -40.08 -36.32 -8.63
C MET A 1 -39.92 -35.30 -7.53
N GLY A 2 -39.71 -35.76 -6.29
CA GLY A 2 -39.47 -34.87 -5.15
C GLY A 2 -37.97 -34.63 -5.02
N GLU A 3 -37.54 -33.37 -4.91
CA GLU A 3 -36.14 -33.02 -4.66
C GLU A 3 -35.73 -33.52 -3.27
N GLU A 4 -34.65 -34.29 -3.23
CA GLU A 4 -34.07 -34.80 -2.00
C GLU A 4 -33.07 -33.76 -1.46
N PHE A 5 -33.44 -33.05 -0.40
CA PHE A 5 -32.57 -32.04 0.21
C PHE A 5 -31.48 -32.70 1.06
N LEU A 6 -30.22 -32.31 0.83
CA LEU A 6 -29.08 -32.69 1.66
C LEU A 6 -29.12 -31.94 3.00
N LYS A 7 -28.86 -32.65 4.10
CA LYS A 7 -28.85 -32.09 5.46
C LYS A 7 -27.44 -31.90 5.98
N ALA A 8 -27.11 -30.66 6.41
CA ALA A 8 -25.86 -30.32 7.09
C ALA A 8 -26.08 -30.04 8.60
N LYS A 9 -25.03 -30.15 9.41
CA LYS A 9 -25.02 -29.81 10.84
C LYS A 9 -23.80 -28.93 11.16
N MET A 10 -24.00 -27.89 11.98
CA MET A 10 -22.96 -27.00 12.49
C MET A 10 -23.19 -26.77 13.99
N VAL A 11 -22.10 -26.73 14.77
CA VAL A 11 -22.12 -26.38 16.21
C VAL A 11 -21.41 -25.05 16.37
N VAL A 12 -22.03 -24.13 17.12
CA VAL A 12 -21.45 -22.83 17.47
C VAL A 12 -21.38 -22.75 18.98
N ASP A 13 -20.16 -22.80 19.51
CA ASP A 13 -19.88 -22.80 20.95
C ASP A 13 -18.94 -21.64 21.29
N LYS A 14 -19.36 -20.80 22.23
CA LYS A 14 -18.61 -19.60 22.66
C LYS A 14 -17.28 -19.94 23.35
N ASP A 15 -17.14 -21.17 23.86
CA ASP A 15 -15.93 -21.61 24.55
C ASP A 15 -14.86 -22.13 23.56
N PHE A 16 -15.23 -22.37 22.28
CA PHE A 16 -14.33 -22.78 21.19
C PHE A 16 -13.92 -21.59 20.32
N VAL A 17 -13.12 -20.68 20.87
CA VAL A 17 -12.63 -19.47 20.19
C VAL A 17 -11.38 -19.76 19.36
N ILE A 18 -11.34 -19.32 18.09
CA ILE A 18 -10.14 -19.37 17.25
C ILE A 18 -9.20 -18.20 17.60
N SER A 19 -9.66 -16.96 17.44
CA SER A 19 -8.92 -15.75 17.78
C SER A 19 -9.84 -14.51 17.79
N HIS A 20 -9.35 -13.38 18.30
CA HIS A 20 -9.95 -12.08 18.02
C HIS A 20 -9.79 -11.74 16.53
N ILE A 21 -10.80 -11.09 15.94
CA ILE A 21 -10.75 -10.64 14.55
C ILE A 21 -9.98 -9.32 14.49
N ASP A 22 -8.84 -9.30 13.81
CA ASP A 22 -8.19 -8.05 13.44
C ASP A 22 -8.98 -7.41 12.28
N LYS A 23 -9.53 -6.21 12.48
CA LYS A 23 -10.34 -5.52 11.47
C LYS A 23 -9.59 -5.36 10.13
N ARG A 24 -8.26 -5.33 10.14
CA ARG A 24 -7.43 -5.16 8.92
C ARG A 24 -7.60 -6.28 7.90
N ILE A 25 -8.19 -7.42 8.26
CA ILE A 25 -8.58 -8.46 7.28
C ILE A 25 -9.67 -7.97 6.31
N TYR A 26 -10.39 -6.89 6.65
CA TYR A 26 -11.36 -6.21 5.78
C TYR A 26 -10.74 -5.05 4.99
N GLY A 27 -9.41 -5.01 4.88
CA GLY A 27 -8.69 -4.00 4.11
C GLY A 27 -8.95 -4.07 2.61
N SER A 28 -8.57 -3.01 1.91
CA SER A 28 -8.65 -2.92 0.45
C SER A 28 -7.33 -2.42 -0.15
N PHE A 29 -7.31 -2.16 -1.45
CA PHE A 29 -6.12 -1.80 -2.18
C PHE A 29 -6.43 -0.81 -3.32
N ILE A 30 -5.67 0.28 -3.39
CA ILE A 30 -5.69 1.23 -4.51
C ILE A 30 -4.30 1.27 -5.14
N GLU A 31 -4.25 0.90 -6.42
CA GLU A 31 -3.06 1.04 -7.27
C GLU A 31 -3.21 2.24 -8.19
N GLN A 32 -2.09 2.87 -8.57
CA GLN A 32 -2.06 3.73 -9.76
C GLN A 32 -2.17 2.87 -11.03
N LEU A 33 -3.33 2.25 -11.22
CA LEU A 33 -3.67 1.31 -12.29
C LEU A 33 -5.00 1.71 -12.91
N GLY A 34 -4.99 1.95 -14.22
CA GLY A 34 -6.20 2.23 -14.98
C GLY A 34 -6.97 3.41 -14.40
N ARG A 35 -8.17 3.13 -13.88
CA ARG A 35 -9.09 4.15 -13.32
C ARG A 35 -9.28 4.06 -11.81
N ALA A 36 -8.44 3.33 -11.09
CA ALA A 36 -8.55 3.23 -9.63
C ALA A 36 -8.33 4.60 -8.96
N VAL A 37 -7.29 5.33 -9.40
CA VAL A 37 -7.01 6.70 -8.97
C VAL A 37 -7.74 7.71 -9.86
N TYR A 38 -7.29 7.86 -11.10
CA TYR A 38 -7.80 8.87 -12.03
C TYR A 38 -9.13 8.45 -12.65
N GLY A 39 -10.20 9.20 -12.35
CA GLY A 39 -11.57 8.84 -12.70
C GLY A 39 -12.19 7.77 -11.79
N GLY A 40 -11.53 7.46 -10.67
CA GLY A 40 -12.00 6.62 -9.57
C GLY A 40 -12.10 7.46 -8.31
N ILE A 41 -11.12 7.36 -7.41
CA ILE A 41 -11.10 8.16 -6.18
C ILE A 41 -10.85 9.66 -6.42
N TYR A 42 -10.20 10.03 -7.53
CA TYR A 42 -9.83 11.40 -7.88
C TYR A 42 -10.29 11.76 -9.30
N GLU A 43 -11.17 12.75 -9.40
CA GLU A 43 -11.75 13.25 -10.64
C GLU A 43 -12.20 14.71 -10.44
N PRO A 44 -11.29 15.70 -10.55
CA PRO A 44 -11.54 17.09 -10.12
C PRO A 44 -12.74 17.77 -10.78
N ASP A 45 -13.05 17.40 -12.02
CA ASP A 45 -14.16 17.98 -12.80
C ASP A 45 -15.49 17.23 -12.56
N HIS A 46 -15.52 16.21 -11.69
CA HIS A 46 -16.74 15.45 -11.41
C HIS A 46 -17.72 16.26 -10.54
N PRO A 47 -19.05 16.19 -10.76
CA PRO A 47 -20.02 16.97 -9.97
C PRO A 47 -20.01 16.70 -8.46
N SER A 48 -19.52 15.54 -8.03
CA SER A 48 -19.38 15.17 -6.61
C SER A 48 -17.98 15.45 -6.04
N ALA A 49 -17.06 16.01 -6.83
CA ALA A 49 -15.69 16.27 -6.38
C ALA A 49 -15.68 17.28 -5.22
N ASP A 50 -14.87 17.01 -4.22
CA ASP A 50 -14.56 17.95 -3.15
C ASP A 50 -13.49 18.98 -3.58
N GLU A 51 -13.10 19.87 -2.67
CA GLU A 51 -12.11 20.92 -2.91
C GLU A 51 -10.71 20.39 -3.28
N GLN A 52 -10.42 19.13 -2.97
CA GLN A 52 -9.16 18.47 -3.32
C GLN A 52 -9.28 17.62 -4.59
N GLY A 53 -10.47 17.54 -5.19
CA GLY A 53 -10.76 16.76 -6.40
C GLY A 53 -11.14 15.31 -6.14
N PHE A 54 -11.39 14.92 -4.88
CA PHE A 54 -11.84 13.56 -4.56
C PHE A 54 -13.34 13.43 -4.71
N ARG A 55 -13.77 12.30 -5.27
CA ARG A 55 -15.20 12.01 -5.47
C ARG A 55 -15.89 11.64 -4.15
N GLN A 56 -16.79 12.50 -3.68
CA GLN A 56 -17.52 12.29 -2.41
C GLN A 56 -18.45 11.07 -2.46
N ASP A 57 -19.10 10.83 -3.61
CA ASP A 57 -19.93 9.64 -3.82
C ASP A 57 -19.14 8.33 -3.71
N VAL A 58 -17.89 8.31 -4.17
CA VAL A 58 -16.98 7.16 -4.00
C VAL A 58 -16.54 7.03 -2.53
N LEU A 59 -16.20 8.15 -1.87
CA LEU A 59 -15.83 8.16 -0.46
C LEU A 59 -16.95 7.61 0.43
N ASP A 60 -18.20 7.95 0.16
CA ASP A 60 -19.34 7.49 0.95
C ASP A 60 -19.56 5.98 0.79
N LEU A 61 -19.41 5.44 -0.42
CA LEU A 61 -19.44 3.98 -0.65
C LEU A 61 -18.30 3.26 0.09
N VAL A 62 -17.08 3.83 0.11
CA VAL A 62 -15.95 3.25 0.84
C VAL A 62 -16.19 3.26 2.35
N LYS A 63 -16.78 4.33 2.90
CA LYS A 63 -17.15 4.40 4.32
C LYS A 63 -18.23 3.39 4.67
N GLU A 64 -19.21 3.18 3.80
CA GLU A 64 -20.27 2.17 3.98
C GLU A 64 -19.68 0.76 4.09
N LEU A 65 -18.63 0.47 3.33
CA LEU A 65 -17.87 -0.79 3.41
C LEU A 65 -16.99 -0.92 4.68
N GLN A 66 -16.84 0.16 5.44
CA GLN A 66 -16.04 0.22 6.68
C GLN A 66 -14.59 -0.27 6.50
N VAL A 67 -13.97 0.07 5.36
CA VAL A 67 -12.61 -0.35 5.02
C VAL A 67 -11.60 0.27 6.02
N PRO A 68 -10.92 -0.53 6.87
CA PRO A 68 -10.11 0.04 7.94
C PRO A 68 -8.68 0.38 7.51
N ILE A 69 -8.19 -0.20 6.42
CA ILE A 69 -6.84 0.03 5.90
C ILE A 69 -6.81 -0.15 4.38
N VAL A 70 -6.09 0.70 3.66
CA VAL A 70 -5.94 0.65 2.21
C VAL A 70 -4.46 0.61 1.82
N ARG A 71 -4.06 -0.41 1.06
CA ARG A 71 -2.71 -0.50 0.49
C ARG A 71 -2.52 0.53 -0.64
N TYR A 72 -1.35 1.16 -0.73
CA TYR A 72 -1.01 2.20 -1.73
C TYR A 72 0.51 2.42 -1.85
N PRO A 73 1.07 2.96 -2.96
CA PRO A 73 0.49 3.08 -4.30
C PRO A 73 0.46 1.75 -5.06
N GLY A 74 0.94 0.71 -4.36
CA GLY A 74 1.24 -0.67 -4.66
C GLY A 74 1.05 -1.23 -6.06
N GLY A 75 0.89 -2.55 -6.01
CA GLY A 75 0.94 -3.46 -7.14
C GLY A 75 2.25 -3.35 -7.90
N ASN A 76 2.19 -3.70 -9.17
CA ASN A 76 3.39 -3.73 -10.00
C ASN A 76 3.97 -2.33 -10.22
N MET A 77 3.12 -1.29 -10.16
CA MET A 77 3.50 0.11 -10.36
C MET A 77 4.59 0.57 -9.39
N VAL A 78 4.51 0.21 -8.10
CA VAL A 78 5.45 0.71 -7.09
C VAL A 78 6.91 0.30 -7.36
N SER A 79 7.12 -0.81 -8.07
CA SER A 79 8.46 -1.37 -8.31
C SER A 79 9.33 -0.53 -9.25
N ALA A 80 8.76 0.45 -9.94
CA ALA A 80 9.48 1.44 -10.74
C ALA A 80 9.16 2.90 -10.34
N TYR A 81 8.42 3.12 -9.26
CA TYR A 81 7.94 4.43 -8.84
C TYR A 81 8.96 5.21 -8.00
N ASN A 82 9.10 6.51 -8.25
CA ASN A 82 9.82 7.44 -7.37
C ASN A 82 8.79 8.24 -6.58
N TRP A 83 8.74 8.06 -5.27
CA TRP A 83 7.74 8.72 -4.42
C TRP A 83 7.87 10.25 -4.42
N GLU A 84 9.07 10.76 -4.69
CA GLU A 84 9.38 12.19 -4.81
C GLU A 84 8.68 12.82 -6.03
N ASP A 85 8.40 12.03 -7.08
CA ASP A 85 7.68 12.54 -8.25
C ASP A 85 6.21 12.89 -7.90
N GLY A 86 5.67 12.37 -6.79
CA GLY A 86 4.29 12.56 -6.33
C GLY A 86 4.12 13.50 -5.14
N ILE A 87 5.12 14.32 -4.79
CA ILE A 87 5.02 15.31 -3.71
C ILE A 87 5.30 16.73 -4.24
N GLY A 88 5.06 17.75 -3.42
CA GLY A 88 5.29 19.15 -3.81
C GLY A 88 4.22 19.71 -4.76
N PRO A 89 4.46 20.90 -5.34
CA PRO A 89 3.50 21.56 -6.23
C PRO A 89 3.17 20.71 -7.46
N LYS A 90 1.89 20.52 -7.78
CA LYS A 90 1.42 19.59 -8.83
C LYS A 90 1.96 19.94 -10.23
N GLU A 91 2.24 21.21 -10.46
CA GLU A 91 2.78 21.79 -11.68
C GLU A 91 4.26 21.48 -11.91
N GLU A 92 5.01 21.16 -10.85
CA GLU A 92 6.43 20.77 -10.92
C GLU A 92 6.61 19.26 -11.02
N ARG A 93 5.53 18.49 -10.80
CA ARG A 93 5.57 17.02 -10.80
C ARG A 93 5.77 16.47 -12.22
N PRO A 94 6.74 15.57 -12.44
CA PRO A 94 7.03 15.06 -13.76
C PRO A 94 5.98 14.04 -14.21
N ARG A 95 5.69 14.03 -15.51
CA ARG A 95 4.99 12.90 -16.14
C ARG A 95 5.99 11.77 -16.35
N ARG A 96 5.62 10.54 -15.97
CA ARG A 96 6.48 9.36 -16.07
C ARG A 96 5.84 8.27 -16.92
N LEU A 97 6.66 7.47 -17.57
CA LEU A 97 6.20 6.19 -18.12
C LEU A 97 6.07 5.22 -16.96
N GLU A 98 4.85 4.78 -16.69
CA GLU A 98 4.56 3.70 -15.75
C GLU A 98 4.68 2.37 -16.53
N LEU A 99 5.65 1.55 -16.13
CA LEU A 99 6.12 0.41 -16.93
C LEU A 99 5.27 -0.84 -16.77
N ALA A 100 4.62 -1.01 -15.61
CA ALA A 100 3.82 -2.21 -15.33
C ALA A 100 2.57 -2.26 -16.22
N TRP A 101 1.89 -1.13 -16.36
CA TRP A 101 0.63 -0.98 -17.07
C TRP A 101 0.76 -0.22 -18.39
N ARG A 102 1.98 0.24 -18.72
CA ARG A 102 2.34 0.89 -19.99
C ARG A 102 1.50 2.14 -20.25
N VAL A 103 1.35 2.96 -19.21
CA VAL A 103 0.60 4.22 -19.23
C VAL A 103 1.52 5.39 -18.89
N ILE A 104 1.02 6.60 -19.08
CA ILE A 104 1.69 7.80 -18.58
C ILE A 104 1.09 8.13 -17.21
N GLU A 105 1.93 8.06 -16.17
CA GLU A 105 1.58 8.54 -14.84
C GLU A 105 1.80 10.06 -14.76
N THR A 106 0.78 10.77 -14.29
CA THR A 106 0.75 12.24 -14.22
C THR A 106 1.24 12.79 -12.87
N ASN A 107 1.28 11.93 -11.86
CA ASN A 107 1.64 12.22 -10.47
C ASN A 107 0.77 13.30 -9.80
N GLN A 108 -0.43 13.54 -10.32
CA GLN A 108 -1.38 14.50 -9.74
C GLN A 108 -1.90 14.04 -8.37
N VAL A 109 -1.94 12.73 -8.13
CA VAL A 109 -2.16 12.14 -6.80
C VAL A 109 -0.89 11.38 -6.41
N GLY A 110 -0.26 11.79 -5.32
CA GLY A 110 0.84 11.04 -4.70
C GLY A 110 0.60 10.80 -3.22
N THR A 111 1.70 10.64 -2.47
CA THR A 111 1.68 10.23 -1.06
C THR A 111 0.78 11.11 -0.19
N ASN A 112 0.92 12.42 -0.33
CA ASN A 112 0.24 13.41 0.48
C ASN A 112 -1.27 13.40 0.23
N GLU A 113 -1.67 13.50 -1.05
CA GLU A 113 -3.08 13.50 -1.44
C GLU A 113 -3.76 12.18 -1.06
N PHE A 114 -3.08 11.04 -1.21
CA PHE A 114 -3.65 9.76 -0.84
C PHE A 114 -3.88 9.62 0.68
N VAL A 115 -2.98 10.15 1.51
CA VAL A 115 -3.18 10.15 2.96
C VAL A 115 -4.40 11.00 3.33
N ASP A 116 -4.62 12.14 2.68
CA ASP A 116 -5.81 12.96 2.92
C ASP A 116 -7.10 12.28 2.44
N TRP A 117 -7.07 11.61 1.29
CA TRP A 117 -8.17 10.77 0.85
C TRP A 117 -8.49 9.65 1.86
N ALA A 118 -7.47 8.95 2.36
CA ALA A 118 -7.64 7.86 3.33
C ALA A 118 -8.24 8.36 4.66
N LYS A 119 -7.80 9.53 5.15
CA LYS A 119 -8.43 10.19 6.31
C LYS A 119 -9.90 10.49 6.04
N LYS A 120 -10.23 11.06 4.87
CA LYS A 120 -11.63 11.31 4.47
C LYS A 120 -12.44 10.01 4.38
N ALA A 121 -11.83 8.88 4.05
CA ALA A 121 -12.46 7.57 3.97
C ALA A 121 -12.57 6.83 5.33
N ASN A 122 -12.06 7.40 6.43
CA ASN A 122 -11.89 6.72 7.72
C ASN A 122 -11.02 5.45 7.66
N ALA A 123 -10.01 5.45 6.79
CA ALA A 123 -9.09 4.34 6.59
C ALA A 123 -7.64 4.72 6.92
N GLU A 124 -6.88 3.75 7.41
CA GLU A 124 -5.42 3.85 7.52
C GLU A 124 -4.74 3.57 6.16
N VAL A 125 -3.50 4.02 6.00
CA VAL A 125 -2.70 3.71 4.82
C VAL A 125 -1.71 2.58 5.13
N MET A 126 -1.66 1.59 4.24
CA MET A 126 -0.60 0.58 4.18
C MET A 126 0.34 0.91 3.00
N MET A 127 1.47 1.55 3.30
CA MET A 127 2.33 2.14 2.28
C MET A 127 3.34 1.13 1.72
N ALA A 128 3.45 1.02 0.40
CA ALA A 128 4.46 0.19 -0.26
C ALA A 128 5.68 1.03 -0.67
N VAL A 129 6.89 0.51 -0.39
CA VAL A 129 8.15 1.12 -0.86
C VAL A 129 8.68 0.44 -2.11
N ASN A 130 9.28 1.21 -3.01
CA ASN A 130 9.93 0.67 -4.21
C ASN A 130 11.21 -0.11 -3.83
N LEU A 131 11.18 -1.43 -4.00
CA LEU A 131 12.34 -2.33 -3.93
C LEU A 131 12.68 -3.01 -5.26
N GLY A 132 12.08 -2.55 -6.37
CA GLY A 132 12.40 -3.01 -7.72
C GLY A 132 13.61 -2.26 -8.26
N THR A 133 13.39 -1.01 -8.65
CA THR A 133 14.44 -0.10 -9.17
C THR A 133 15.12 0.74 -8.09
N ARG A 134 14.58 0.75 -6.86
CA ARG A 134 15.16 1.43 -5.69
C ARG A 134 15.47 0.47 -4.55
N GLY A 135 15.66 0.99 -3.34
CA GLY A 135 16.10 0.19 -2.20
C GLY A 135 16.10 0.96 -0.88
N VAL A 136 17.03 0.59 0.01
CA VAL A 136 17.10 1.03 1.41
C VAL A 136 17.03 2.54 1.59
N ASP A 137 17.80 3.31 0.83
CA ASP A 137 17.89 4.76 0.99
C ASP A 137 16.56 5.46 0.68
N ALA A 138 15.92 5.08 -0.43
CA ALA A 138 14.62 5.61 -0.83
C ALA A 138 13.55 5.33 0.23
N ALA A 139 13.55 4.11 0.79
CA ALA A 139 12.58 3.69 1.79
C ALA A 139 12.74 4.46 3.12
N ARG A 140 13.98 4.62 3.62
CA ARG A 140 14.21 5.39 4.86
C ARG A 140 13.86 6.87 4.69
N ASN A 141 14.13 7.44 3.51
CA ASN A 141 13.82 8.84 3.21
C ASN A 141 12.30 9.07 3.16
N LEU A 142 11.53 8.13 2.58
CA LEU A 142 10.08 8.20 2.57
C LEU A 142 9.47 8.09 3.98
N ILE A 143 10.01 7.23 4.86
CA ILE A 143 9.59 7.19 6.26
C ILE A 143 9.94 8.50 6.97
N GLU A 144 11.14 9.02 6.78
CA GLU A 144 11.53 10.30 7.39
C GLU A 144 10.57 11.43 6.97
N TYR A 145 10.28 11.50 5.67
CA TYR A 145 9.30 12.44 5.12
C TYR A 145 7.92 12.28 5.74
N THR A 146 7.41 11.05 5.86
CA THR A 146 6.02 10.78 6.28
C THR A 146 5.83 10.77 7.80
N ASN A 147 6.78 10.28 8.59
CA ASN A 147 6.59 9.98 10.00
C ASN A 147 7.47 10.83 10.94
N HIS A 148 8.58 11.41 10.48
CA HIS A 148 9.45 12.16 11.39
C HIS A 148 8.84 13.56 11.73
N PRO A 149 8.84 14.01 13.00
CA PRO A 149 8.19 15.24 13.41
C PRO A 149 8.73 16.54 12.77
N GLY A 150 10.04 16.64 12.53
CA GLY A 150 10.66 17.86 12.04
C GLY A 150 12.14 17.98 12.33
N GLY A 151 12.76 19.04 11.80
CA GLY A 151 14.17 19.35 12.04
C GLY A 151 15.14 18.58 11.15
N THR A 152 14.63 17.96 10.09
CA THR A 152 15.42 17.26 9.07
C THR A 152 14.96 17.69 7.68
N ALA A 153 15.82 17.49 6.68
CA ALA A 153 15.51 17.89 5.31
C ALA A 153 14.19 17.28 4.80
N TRP A 154 13.94 15.98 5.02
CA TRP A 154 12.72 15.34 4.54
C TRP A 154 11.48 15.70 5.36
N SER A 155 11.59 15.75 6.68
CA SER A 155 10.45 16.09 7.53
C SER A 155 10.02 17.54 7.38
N ASP A 156 10.96 18.46 7.22
CA ASP A 156 10.65 19.87 6.99
C ASP A 156 10.19 20.12 5.54
N LEU A 157 10.65 19.33 4.56
CA LEU A 157 10.09 19.35 3.21
C LEU A 157 8.59 18.97 3.21
N ARG A 158 8.18 17.95 3.97
CA ARG A 158 6.75 17.61 4.16
C ARG A 158 5.96 18.83 4.65
N LYS A 159 6.51 19.57 5.62
CA LYS A 159 5.88 20.79 6.15
C LYS A 159 5.78 21.89 5.12
N GLN A 160 6.84 22.09 4.32
CA GLN A 160 6.84 23.06 3.21
C GLN A 160 5.77 22.72 2.17
N HIS A 161 5.47 21.44 1.96
CA HIS A 161 4.38 20.97 1.10
C HIS A 161 2.98 21.09 1.73
N GLY A 162 2.84 21.75 2.89
CA GLY A 162 1.56 22.02 3.55
C GLY A 162 1.16 21.01 4.63
N TYR A 163 1.98 20.00 4.90
CA TYR A 163 1.66 18.92 5.84
C TYR A 163 2.51 19.04 7.11
N LYS A 164 2.06 19.92 8.02
CA LYS A 164 2.79 20.23 9.25
C LYS A 164 3.01 18.99 10.14
N GLU A 165 1.92 18.30 10.45
CA GLU A 165 1.95 17.09 11.27
C GLU A 165 2.41 15.88 10.42
N PRO A 166 3.14 14.92 11.02
CA PRO A 166 3.45 13.67 10.35
C PRO A 166 2.18 12.88 10.00
N HIS A 167 2.26 12.13 8.91
CA HIS A 167 1.23 11.20 8.48
C HIS A 167 1.11 9.98 9.40
N ASN A 168 2.19 9.64 10.13
CA ASN A 168 2.25 8.52 11.09
C ASN A 168 1.77 7.19 10.49
N ILE A 169 2.23 6.87 9.29
CA ILE A 169 1.86 5.64 8.58
C ILE A 169 2.44 4.45 9.36
N LYS A 170 1.58 3.53 9.78
CA LYS A 170 1.95 2.42 10.66
C LYS A 170 2.46 1.20 9.90
N THR A 171 1.75 0.77 8.85
CA THR A 171 2.00 -0.52 8.17
C THR A 171 2.66 -0.28 6.82
N TRP A 172 3.77 -0.97 6.55
CA TRP A 172 4.54 -0.78 5.32
C TRP A 172 4.84 -2.09 4.58
N CYS A 173 4.62 -2.13 3.27
CA CYS A 173 5.04 -3.23 2.41
C CYS A 173 6.46 -3.02 1.89
N LEU A 174 7.32 -4.02 2.09
CA LEU A 174 8.68 -4.05 1.55
C LEU A 174 8.65 -4.54 0.09
N GLY A 175 8.33 -3.64 -0.86
CA GLY A 175 8.20 -3.97 -2.28
C GLY A 175 6.82 -4.53 -2.67
N ASN A 176 6.77 -5.19 -3.82
CA ASN A 176 5.58 -5.91 -4.32
C ASN A 176 6.02 -7.18 -5.06
N GLU A 177 5.52 -8.35 -4.66
CA GLU A 177 5.56 -9.62 -5.43
C GLU A 177 6.84 -9.81 -6.26
N MET A 178 8.00 -9.67 -5.61
CA MET A 178 9.30 -9.57 -6.29
C MET A 178 9.72 -10.88 -6.97
N ASP A 179 8.96 -11.95 -6.81
CA ASP A 179 9.23 -13.27 -7.38
C ASP A 179 8.69 -13.45 -8.81
N GLY A 180 7.72 -12.63 -9.24
CA GLY A 180 7.13 -12.70 -10.58
C GLY A 180 8.09 -12.21 -11.67
N SER A 181 8.20 -12.96 -12.78
CA SER A 181 9.07 -12.60 -13.93
C SER A 181 8.62 -11.35 -14.69
N TRP A 182 7.36 -10.94 -14.53
CA TRP A 182 6.82 -9.70 -15.07
C TRP A 182 7.22 -8.46 -14.27
N GLN A 183 7.69 -8.66 -13.03
CA GLN A 183 7.87 -7.59 -12.08
C GLN A 183 9.14 -6.79 -12.35
N MET A 184 9.03 -5.46 -12.33
CA MET A 184 10.18 -4.59 -12.52
C MET A 184 11.20 -4.81 -11.40
N GLY A 185 12.43 -5.16 -11.77
CA GLY A 185 13.48 -5.47 -10.82
C GLY A 185 13.25 -6.74 -10.02
N GLN A 186 12.57 -7.75 -10.60
CA GLN A 186 12.41 -9.11 -10.09
C GLN A 186 13.66 -9.61 -9.36
N LYS A 187 13.45 -10.35 -8.26
CA LYS A 187 14.52 -10.86 -7.41
C LYS A 187 14.28 -12.32 -7.06
N THR A 188 15.38 -13.07 -6.95
CA THR A 188 15.36 -14.36 -6.27
C THR A 188 14.98 -14.18 -4.80
N ALA A 189 14.54 -15.25 -4.13
CA ALA A 189 14.20 -15.21 -2.71
C ALA A 189 15.37 -14.75 -1.83
N TYR A 190 16.61 -15.09 -2.17
CA TYR A 190 17.80 -14.66 -1.44
C TYR A 190 18.08 -13.17 -1.61
N GLU A 191 18.05 -12.67 -2.84
CA GLU A 191 18.25 -11.24 -3.14
C GLU A 191 17.16 -10.39 -2.48
N TYR A 192 15.90 -10.80 -2.61
CA TYR A 192 14.78 -10.13 -1.95
C TYR A 192 14.92 -10.17 -0.43
N GLY A 193 15.20 -11.34 0.15
CA GLY A 193 15.35 -11.48 1.61
C GLY A 193 16.46 -10.60 2.18
N ARG A 194 17.60 -10.48 1.48
CA ARG A 194 18.69 -9.58 1.88
C ARG A 194 18.26 -8.11 1.79
N LEU A 195 17.66 -7.69 0.68
CA LEU A 195 17.22 -6.31 0.49
C LEU A 195 16.12 -5.92 1.49
N ALA A 196 15.09 -6.76 1.64
CA ALA A 196 14.00 -6.53 2.58
C ALA A 196 14.52 -6.44 4.02
N ALA A 197 15.45 -7.29 4.43
CA ALA A 197 16.04 -7.24 5.77
C ALA A 197 16.80 -5.94 6.05
N GLU A 198 17.66 -5.48 5.14
CA GLU A 198 18.40 -4.23 5.35
C GLU A 198 17.49 -2.99 5.25
N THR A 199 16.49 -3.04 4.37
CA THR A 199 15.45 -2.00 4.27
C THR A 199 14.66 -1.92 5.57
N ALA A 200 14.20 -3.05 6.10
CA ALA A 200 13.45 -3.13 7.36
C ALA A 200 14.22 -2.56 8.55
N LYS A 201 15.52 -2.87 8.67
CA LYS A 201 16.38 -2.30 9.71
C LYS A 201 16.45 -0.79 9.59
N ALA A 202 16.75 -0.26 8.40
CA ALA A 202 16.87 1.19 8.20
C ALA A 202 15.55 1.92 8.50
N MET A 203 14.43 1.39 8.00
CA MET A 203 13.09 1.92 8.25
C MET A 203 12.77 2.00 9.75
N ARG A 204 13.05 0.93 10.52
CA ARG A 204 12.82 0.90 11.98
C ARG A 204 13.78 1.79 12.77
N GLN A 205 14.96 2.12 12.24
CA GLN A 205 15.85 3.09 12.87
C GLN A 205 15.32 4.52 12.74
N VAL A 206 14.54 4.81 11.69
CA VAL A 206 13.86 6.11 11.54
C VAL A 206 12.61 6.17 12.42
N ASP A 207 11.78 5.11 12.39
CA ASP A 207 10.58 5.00 13.22
C ASP A 207 10.44 3.56 13.75
N PRO A 208 10.74 3.31 15.04
CA PRO A 208 10.69 1.97 15.62
C PRO A 208 9.25 1.47 15.83
N THR A 209 8.24 2.33 15.65
CA THR A 209 6.85 1.97 15.90
C THR A 209 6.21 1.27 14.70
N ILE A 210 6.78 1.33 13.50
CA ILE A 210 6.17 0.77 12.29
C ILE A 210 6.06 -0.76 12.30
N GLU A 211 5.08 -1.26 11.55
CA GLU A 211 4.89 -2.65 11.19
C GLU A 211 5.33 -2.86 9.73
N LEU A 212 6.02 -3.96 9.46
CA LEU A 212 6.61 -4.24 8.16
C LEU A 212 6.10 -5.57 7.62
N VAL A 213 5.68 -5.55 6.35
CA VAL A 213 5.12 -6.68 5.61
C VAL A 213 6.11 -7.10 4.54
N SER A 214 6.56 -8.35 4.60
CA SER A 214 7.45 -8.93 3.59
C SER A 214 6.63 -9.64 2.52
N CYS A 215 6.95 -9.43 1.26
CA CYS A 215 6.26 -10.07 0.15
C CYS A 215 6.49 -11.58 0.16
N GLY A 216 5.38 -12.34 0.22
CA GLY A 216 5.36 -13.75 -0.15
C GLY A 216 5.34 -13.94 -1.67
N SER A 217 5.02 -15.16 -2.10
CA SER A 217 4.91 -15.47 -3.53
C SER A 217 3.66 -14.87 -4.16
N SER A 218 3.73 -14.51 -5.45
CA SER A 218 2.61 -13.84 -6.13
C SER A 218 1.38 -14.74 -6.32
N SER A 219 1.54 -16.06 -6.28
CA SER A 219 0.40 -17.00 -6.24
C SER A 219 0.78 -18.36 -5.66
N ALA A 220 -0.24 -19.12 -5.21
CA ALA A 220 -0.07 -20.48 -4.70
C ALA A 220 0.46 -21.50 -5.73
N HIS A 221 0.42 -21.16 -7.02
CA HIS A 221 0.85 -22.03 -8.12
C HIS A 221 2.30 -21.78 -8.54
N MET A 222 2.96 -20.76 -7.98
CA MET A 222 4.34 -20.47 -8.35
C MET A 222 5.31 -21.43 -7.65
N PRO A 223 6.42 -21.83 -8.30
CA PRO A 223 7.45 -22.66 -7.67
C PRO A 223 8.05 -22.05 -6.39
N THR A 224 7.97 -20.74 -6.26
CA THR A 224 8.39 -19.97 -5.08
C THR A 224 7.44 -20.14 -3.89
N PHE A 225 6.18 -20.54 -4.13
CA PHE A 225 5.19 -20.75 -3.08
C PHE A 225 5.48 -22.06 -2.35
N ARG A 226 5.95 -21.95 -1.11
CA ARG A 226 6.23 -23.12 -0.28
C ARG A 226 4.93 -23.75 0.22
N VAL A 227 4.58 -24.90 -0.36
CA VAL A 227 3.59 -25.81 0.24
C VAL A 227 4.29 -26.57 1.36
N GLY A 228 3.99 -26.20 2.62
CA GLY A 228 4.11 -27.05 3.82
C GLY A 228 5.37 -27.93 3.96
N GLY A 229 6.42 -27.38 4.58
CA GLY A 229 7.53 -28.14 5.14
C GLY A 229 8.03 -27.50 6.44
N ASN A 230 7.31 -27.75 7.54
CA ASN A 230 7.63 -27.58 8.96
C ASN A 230 8.52 -26.43 9.50
N ASN A 231 8.94 -25.42 8.75
CA ASN A 231 9.63 -24.26 9.29
C ASN A 231 9.36 -23.02 8.42
N PHE A 232 8.84 -21.98 9.06
CA PHE A 232 8.41 -20.67 8.52
C PHE A 232 7.04 -20.63 7.83
N ARG A 233 6.01 -20.38 8.66
CA ARG A 233 4.80 -19.65 8.26
C ARG A 233 5.15 -18.16 8.29
N SER A 234 5.43 -17.54 7.15
CA SER A 234 5.27 -16.08 7.05
C SER A 234 3.79 -15.81 6.87
N TYR A 235 3.10 -15.48 7.97
CA TYR A 235 1.85 -14.74 7.88
C TYR A 235 2.20 -13.26 7.84
N ILE A 236 1.54 -12.57 6.90
CA ILE A 236 1.50 -11.12 6.66
C ILE A 236 2.77 -10.55 6.04
#